data_AF-A0A529QNW2-F1
#
_entry.id   AF-A0A529QNW2-F1
#
_cell.length_a   1.000
_cell.length_b   1.000
_cell.length_c   1.000
_cell.angle_alpha   90.00
_cell.angle_beta   90.00
_cell.angle_gamma   90.00
#
_symmetry.space_group_name_H-M   'P 1'
#
loop_
_entity.id
_entity.type
_entity.pdbx_description
1 polymer ?
#
loop_
_entity_poly.entity_id
_entity_poly.type
_entity_poly.pdbx_seq_one_letter_code
_entity_poly.pdbx_strand_id
1 'polypeptide(L)'
;MHGRPQTVDGKILKPMQNYGLKVMSMGFLVDEETPMIWRGPMVMSALTQMLREVEWGPLDVLVVDMPPGTGDAQLTMAQQVPLAGAVIVSTPQDLALIDARKGLNMFKKVDVPLLGIVDTAVVGQFGDAALLGGLAAGSLVFDVVFTTFNFLRSGTTGLVAQAFGRGDALEEQAVLWRALLIAVVAGVILAALSPLFAVAGQWFIGAEPRVSAAMSVYIRIRLLAAPFSLINYAILGYVLGRGEGGLGLMLQAVLNGINIVLCFLLGLELGWGVAGVA
;
A
#
# COMPACT_ATOMS: atom_id res chain seq x y z
N MET A 1 -22.22 -12.28 -2.22
CA MET A 1 -22.83 -13.52 -2.75
C MET A 1 -22.25 -14.67 -1.95
N HIS A 2 -23.05 -15.62 -1.48
CA HIS A 2 -22.58 -16.82 -0.79
C HIS A 2 -23.17 -18.06 -1.47
N GLY A 3 -22.43 -19.16 -1.48
CA GLY A 3 -22.84 -20.43 -2.09
C GLY A 3 -21.81 -21.02 -3.05
N ARG A 4 -22.01 -22.28 -3.43
CA ARG A 4 -21.17 -23.00 -4.41
C ARG A 4 -21.81 -22.93 -5.81
N PRO A 5 -21.03 -22.73 -6.88
CA PRO A 5 -21.55 -22.71 -8.23
C PRO A 5 -22.10 -24.09 -8.61
N GLN A 6 -23.20 -24.09 -9.36
CA GLN A 6 -23.74 -25.32 -9.92
C GLN A 6 -22.91 -25.77 -11.12
N THR A 7 -22.88 -27.07 -11.37
CA THR A 7 -22.16 -27.64 -12.51
C THR A 7 -23.15 -28.16 -13.56
N VAL A 8 -22.90 -27.87 -14.83
CA VAL A 8 -23.54 -28.48 -15.99
C VAL A 8 -22.74 -29.71 -16.38
N ASP A 9 -23.41 -30.86 -16.48
CA ASP A 9 -22.82 -32.14 -16.90
C ASP A 9 -21.58 -32.59 -16.11
N GLY A 10 -21.43 -32.08 -14.87
CA GLY A 10 -20.32 -32.41 -13.98
C GLY A 10 -18.95 -31.84 -14.40
N LYS A 11 -18.88 -31.03 -15.47
CA LYS A 11 -17.61 -30.45 -15.96
C LYS A 11 -17.62 -28.92 -16.07
N ILE A 12 -18.71 -28.33 -16.55
CA ILE A 12 -18.76 -26.88 -16.80
C ILE A 12 -19.43 -26.18 -15.61
N LEU A 13 -18.79 -25.17 -15.06
CA LEU A 13 -19.31 -24.39 -13.94
C LEU A 13 -20.26 -23.29 -14.43
N LYS A 14 -21.42 -23.15 -13.79
CA LYS A 14 -22.29 -21.98 -13.99
C LYS A 14 -21.81 -20.82 -13.13
N PRO A 15 -21.53 -19.64 -13.71
CA PRO A 15 -21.16 -18.47 -12.92
C PRO A 15 -22.31 -18.04 -12.01
N MET A 16 -21.95 -17.57 -10.83
CA MET A 16 -22.89 -16.97 -9.90
C MET A 16 -23.46 -15.69 -10.53
N GLN A 17 -24.74 -15.40 -10.30
CA GLN A 17 -25.41 -14.24 -10.89
C GLN A 17 -26.11 -13.40 -9.84
N ASN A 18 -25.89 -12.09 -9.88
CA ASN A 18 -26.61 -11.12 -9.06
C ASN A 18 -26.53 -9.75 -9.74
N TYR A 19 -27.57 -8.93 -9.64
CA TYR A 19 -27.64 -7.61 -10.25
C TYR A 19 -27.25 -7.57 -11.75
N GLY A 20 -27.54 -8.65 -12.50
CA GLY A 20 -27.18 -8.77 -13.92
C GLY A 20 -25.69 -9.07 -14.20
N LEU A 21 -24.85 -9.17 -13.18
CA LEU A 21 -23.44 -9.52 -13.30
C LEU A 21 -23.23 -11.02 -13.13
N LYS A 22 -22.45 -11.61 -14.04
CA LYS A 22 -21.93 -12.98 -13.92
C LYS A 22 -20.58 -12.92 -13.22
N VAL A 23 -20.41 -13.68 -12.15
CA VAL A 23 -19.20 -13.69 -11.32
C VAL A 23 -18.75 -15.13 -11.07
N MET A 24 -17.45 -15.37 -11.22
CA MET A 24 -16.79 -16.59 -10.82
C MET A 24 -15.54 -16.26 -10.02
N SER A 25 -15.28 -17.04 -8.98
CA SER A 25 -14.09 -16.91 -8.15
C SER A 25 -13.71 -18.28 -7.59
N MET A 26 -12.42 -18.52 -7.41
CA MET A 26 -11.94 -19.70 -6.69
C MET A 26 -12.46 -19.77 -5.26
N GLY A 27 -12.78 -18.62 -4.64
CA GLY A 27 -13.39 -18.58 -3.31
C GLY A 27 -14.75 -19.29 -3.23
N PHE A 28 -15.45 -19.49 -4.36
CA PHE A 28 -16.71 -20.25 -4.36
C PHE A 28 -16.51 -21.77 -4.44
N LEU A 29 -15.30 -22.23 -4.80
CA LEU A 29 -14.97 -23.64 -5.00
C LEU A 29 -14.21 -24.26 -3.82
N VAL A 30 -13.78 -23.43 -2.86
CA VAL A 30 -12.91 -23.80 -1.75
C VAL A 30 -13.60 -23.44 -0.45
N ASP A 31 -13.53 -24.32 0.55
CA ASP A 31 -14.06 -24.02 1.88
C ASP A 31 -13.20 -22.95 2.58
N GLU A 32 -13.84 -21.89 3.07
CA GLU A 32 -13.19 -20.72 3.68
C GLU A 32 -12.28 -21.08 4.87
N GLU A 33 -12.55 -22.19 5.56
CA GLU A 33 -11.76 -22.66 6.72
C GLU A 33 -10.53 -23.48 6.33
N THR A 34 -10.36 -23.85 5.06
CA THR A 34 -9.24 -24.68 4.61
C THR A 34 -8.12 -23.81 4.04
N PRO A 35 -6.99 -23.63 4.74
CA PRO A 35 -5.85 -22.89 4.21
C PRO A 35 -5.27 -23.64 2.99
N MET A 36 -5.49 -23.10 1.79
CA MET A 36 -4.89 -23.65 0.58
C MET A 36 -3.52 -23.02 0.30
N ILE A 37 -2.53 -23.88 0.07
CA ILE A 37 -1.22 -23.49 -0.44
C ILE A 37 -1.30 -23.40 -1.97
N TRP A 38 -1.44 -22.19 -2.50
CA TRP A 38 -1.45 -21.93 -3.93
C TRP A 38 -0.04 -22.05 -4.51
N ARG A 39 0.24 -23.17 -5.16
CA ARG A 39 1.48 -23.37 -5.94
C ARG A 39 1.25 -22.92 -7.38
N GLY A 40 2.32 -22.50 -8.07
CA GLY A 40 2.27 -21.97 -9.45
C GLY A 40 1.38 -22.78 -10.41
N PRO A 41 1.58 -24.11 -10.56
CA PRO A 41 0.74 -24.93 -11.45
C PRO A 41 -0.76 -24.93 -11.10
N MET A 42 -1.10 -24.79 -9.82
CA MET A 42 -2.48 -24.76 -9.35
C MET A 42 -3.17 -23.46 -9.75
N VAL A 43 -2.47 -22.32 -9.64
CA VAL A 43 -2.96 -21.02 -10.12
C VAL A 43 -3.22 -21.08 -11.63
N MET A 44 -2.30 -21.70 -12.38
CA MET A 44 -2.45 -21.84 -13.83
C MET A 44 -3.64 -22.72 -14.23
N SER A 45 -3.83 -23.84 -13.53
CA SER A 45 -4.99 -24.69 -13.73
C SER A 45 -6.29 -23.95 -13.40
N ALA A 46 -6.32 -23.20 -12.30
CA ALA A 46 -7.48 -22.43 -11.87
C ALA A 46 -7.86 -21.34 -12.88
N LEU A 47 -6.89 -20.60 -13.42
CA LEU A 47 -7.12 -19.62 -14.48
C LEU A 47 -7.66 -20.28 -15.75
N THR A 48 -7.07 -21.40 -16.17
CA THR A 48 -7.52 -22.14 -17.36
C THR A 48 -8.95 -22.64 -17.18
N GLN A 49 -9.28 -23.17 -16.00
CA GLN A 49 -10.63 -23.59 -15.63
C GLN A 49 -11.62 -22.42 -15.66
N MET A 50 -11.28 -21.29 -15.04
CA MET A 50 -12.16 -20.12 -15.03
C MET A 50 -12.41 -19.52 -16.42
N LEU A 51 -11.44 -19.64 -17.33
CA LEU A 51 -11.58 -19.17 -18.71
C LEU A 51 -12.32 -20.13 -19.63
N ARG A 52 -12.09 -21.44 -19.49
CA ARG A 52 -12.56 -22.45 -20.47
C ARG A 52 -13.70 -23.33 -19.97
N GLU A 53 -13.80 -23.51 -18.66
CA GLU A 53 -14.74 -24.45 -18.02
C GLU A 53 -15.82 -23.72 -17.23
N VAL A 54 -16.09 -22.45 -17.57
CA VAL A 54 -17.19 -21.65 -17.03
C VAL A 54 -18.12 -21.25 -18.17
N GLU A 55 -19.41 -21.46 -17.96
CA GLU A 55 -20.46 -21.06 -18.92
C GLU A 55 -20.74 -19.56 -18.81
N TRP A 56 -19.78 -18.74 -19.26
CA TRP A 56 -19.92 -17.28 -19.30
C TRP A 56 -21.07 -16.83 -20.21
N GLY A 57 -21.40 -17.61 -21.25
CA GLY A 57 -22.36 -17.24 -22.28
C GLY A 57 -21.92 -15.98 -23.04
N PRO A 58 -22.84 -15.25 -23.69
CA PRO A 58 -22.50 -13.99 -24.34
C PRO A 58 -22.11 -12.95 -23.27
N LEU A 59 -20.99 -12.27 -23.52
CA LEU A 59 -20.44 -11.19 -22.71
C LEU A 59 -19.94 -10.08 -23.63
N ASP A 60 -20.17 -8.83 -23.25
CA ASP A 60 -19.55 -7.67 -23.90
C ASP A 60 -18.12 -7.45 -23.38
N VAL A 61 -17.93 -7.63 -22.08
CA VAL A 61 -16.64 -7.47 -21.39
C VAL A 61 -16.50 -8.56 -20.33
N LEU A 62 -15.32 -9.17 -20.28
CA LEU A 62 -14.91 -10.05 -19.19
C LEU A 62 -13.76 -9.38 -18.43
N VAL A 63 -13.97 -9.07 -17.16
CA VAL A 63 -12.95 -8.53 -16.26
C VAL A 63 -12.33 -9.68 -15.48
N VAL A 64 -11.01 -9.77 -15.51
CA VAL A 64 -10.25 -10.80 -14.78
C VAL A 64 -9.37 -10.11 -13.75
N ASP A 65 -9.61 -10.41 -12.48
CA ASP A 65 -8.72 -10.03 -11.38
C ASP A 65 -7.57 -11.03 -11.28
N MET A 66 -6.35 -10.52 -11.30
CA MET A 66 -5.14 -11.32 -11.39
C MET A 66 -4.38 -11.27 -10.08
N PRO A 67 -3.71 -12.37 -9.66
CA PRO A 67 -2.83 -12.33 -8.49
C PRO A 67 -1.75 -11.26 -8.66
N PRO A 68 -1.24 -10.66 -7.57
CA PRO A 68 -0.28 -9.57 -7.65
C PRO A 68 1.05 -10.01 -8.28
N GLY A 69 1.78 -9.05 -8.86
CA GLY A 69 3.14 -9.22 -9.38
C GLY A 69 3.25 -9.27 -10.90
N THR A 70 4.34 -9.84 -11.40
CA THR A 70 4.69 -9.92 -12.84
C THR A 70 5.10 -11.34 -13.24
N GLY A 71 4.40 -12.34 -12.68
CA GLY A 71 4.73 -13.75 -12.80
C GLY A 71 4.09 -14.46 -13.99
N ASP A 72 4.13 -15.79 -13.95
CA ASP A 72 3.66 -16.66 -15.03
C ASP A 72 2.16 -16.54 -15.31
N ALA A 73 1.37 -16.14 -14.32
CA ALA A 73 -0.08 -15.97 -14.46
C ALA A 73 -0.42 -14.89 -15.49
N GLN A 74 0.18 -13.70 -15.37
CA GLN A 74 -0.08 -12.58 -16.28
C GLN A 74 0.43 -12.88 -17.70
N LEU A 75 1.62 -13.49 -17.80
CA LEU A 75 2.19 -13.89 -19.09
C LEU A 75 1.31 -14.94 -19.78
N THR A 76 0.88 -15.95 -19.04
CA THR A 76 0.04 -17.00 -19.60
C THR A 76 -1.34 -16.48 -20.01
N MET A 77 -1.93 -15.54 -19.26
CA MET A 77 -3.16 -14.88 -19.68
C MET A 77 -3.00 -14.17 -21.02
N ALA A 78 -1.92 -13.39 -21.16
CA ALA A 78 -1.61 -12.69 -22.41
C ALA A 78 -1.35 -13.65 -23.58
N GLN A 79 -0.85 -14.86 -23.31
CA GLN A 79 -0.60 -15.89 -24.32
C GLN A 79 -1.83 -16.74 -24.66
N GLN A 80 -2.72 -16.99 -23.69
CA GLN A 80 -3.86 -17.90 -23.87
C GLN A 80 -5.10 -17.21 -24.43
N VAL A 81 -5.25 -15.90 -24.21
CA VAL A 81 -6.44 -15.12 -24.58
C VAL A 81 -6.02 -13.79 -25.19
N PRO A 82 -6.64 -13.35 -26.31
CA PRO A 82 -6.41 -12.01 -26.84
C PRO A 82 -6.98 -10.97 -25.86
N LEU A 83 -6.11 -10.34 -25.08
CA LEU A 83 -6.50 -9.31 -24.12
C LEU A 83 -6.81 -7.99 -24.86
N ALA A 84 -8.00 -7.44 -24.65
CA ALA A 84 -8.36 -6.11 -25.16
C ALA A 84 -7.49 -4.99 -24.53
N GLY A 85 -7.05 -5.21 -23.30
CA GLY A 85 -6.03 -4.41 -22.64
C GLY A 85 -5.94 -4.67 -21.15
N ALA A 86 -4.96 -4.05 -20.49
CA ALA A 86 -4.66 -4.22 -19.08
C ALA A 86 -4.86 -2.91 -18.30
N VAL A 87 -5.38 -3.02 -17.08
CA VAL A 87 -5.40 -1.96 -16.08
C VAL A 87 -4.51 -2.38 -14.93
N ILE A 88 -3.52 -1.55 -14.58
CA ILE A 88 -2.62 -1.83 -13.46
C ILE A 88 -3.12 -1.07 -12.25
N VAL A 89 -3.46 -1.78 -11.18
CA VAL A 89 -3.80 -1.18 -9.89
C VAL A 89 -2.57 -1.22 -8.99
N SER A 90 -2.16 -0.08 -8.47
CA SER A 90 -1.02 0.01 -7.55
C SER A 90 -1.35 0.88 -6.35
N THR A 91 -0.47 0.78 -5.36
CA THR A 91 -0.46 1.57 -4.14
C THR A 91 0.79 2.46 -4.16
N PRO A 92 0.81 3.59 -3.44
CA PRO A 92 1.83 4.63 -3.63
C PRO A 92 3.22 4.28 -3.06
N GLN A 93 3.44 3.06 -2.57
CA GLN A 93 4.73 2.65 -2.05
C GLN A 93 5.71 2.39 -3.20
N ASP A 94 6.96 2.84 -3.05
CA ASP A 94 7.99 2.72 -4.08
C ASP A 94 8.15 1.28 -4.60
N LEU A 95 8.07 0.29 -3.71
CA LEU A 95 8.15 -1.12 -4.09
C LEU A 95 6.97 -1.55 -5.00
N ALA A 96 5.76 -1.11 -4.66
CA ALA A 96 4.56 -1.39 -5.45
C ALA A 96 4.59 -0.67 -6.82
N LEU A 97 5.17 0.54 -6.87
CA LEU A 97 5.36 1.30 -8.11
C LEU A 97 6.43 0.67 -9.03
N ILE A 98 7.53 0.16 -8.45
CA ILE A 98 8.56 -0.56 -9.20
C ILE A 98 7.96 -1.82 -9.83
N ASP A 99 7.13 -2.56 -9.10
CA ASP A 99 6.50 -3.77 -9.63
C ASP A 99 5.40 -3.45 -10.65
N ALA A 100 4.64 -2.38 -10.47
CA ALA A 100 3.72 -1.85 -11.48
C ALA A 100 4.45 -1.49 -12.78
N ARG A 101 5.64 -0.87 -12.68
CA ARG A 101 6.49 -0.54 -13.84
C ARG A 101 7.02 -1.79 -14.56
N LYS A 102 7.41 -2.82 -13.81
CA LYS A 102 7.78 -4.12 -14.40
C LYS A 102 6.59 -4.76 -15.12
N GLY A 103 5.40 -4.72 -14.52
CA GLY A 103 4.17 -5.26 -15.11
C GLY A 103 3.80 -4.55 -16.41
N LEU A 104 3.90 -3.22 -16.43
CA LEU A 104 3.75 -2.40 -17.63
C LEU A 104 4.70 -2.86 -18.75
N ASN A 105 5.99 -3.01 -18.44
CA ASN A 105 6.99 -3.43 -19.42
C ASN A 105 6.75 -4.86 -19.91
N MET A 106 6.24 -5.74 -19.06
CA MET A 106 5.86 -7.10 -19.44
C MET A 106 4.70 -7.07 -20.45
N PHE A 107 3.60 -6.37 -20.15
CA PHE A 107 2.45 -6.26 -21.06
C PHE A 107 2.83 -5.62 -22.41
N LYS A 108 3.72 -4.61 -22.41
CA LYS A 108 4.28 -4.04 -23.64
C LYS A 108 5.04 -5.06 -24.50
N LYS A 109 5.75 -6.01 -23.88
CA LYS A 109 6.52 -7.04 -24.62
C LYS A 109 5.63 -8.10 -25.26
N VAL A 110 4.41 -8.27 -24.77
CA VAL A 110 3.42 -9.21 -25.30
C VAL A 110 2.30 -8.50 -26.05
N ASP A 111 2.55 -7.25 -26.49
CA ASP A 111 1.65 -6.43 -27.30
C ASP A 111 0.24 -6.24 -26.71
N VAL A 112 0.11 -6.27 -25.38
CA VAL A 112 -1.16 -6.01 -24.69
C VAL A 112 -1.30 -4.50 -24.46
N PRO A 113 -2.38 -3.86 -24.98
CA PRO A 113 -2.63 -2.44 -24.76
C PRO A 113 -2.81 -2.11 -23.27
N LEU A 114 -2.13 -1.08 -22.77
CA LEU A 114 -2.42 -0.57 -21.43
C LEU A 114 -3.60 0.41 -21.52
N LEU A 115 -4.71 0.08 -20.87
CA LEU A 115 -5.89 0.95 -20.82
C LEU A 115 -5.76 2.01 -19.72
N GLY A 116 -5.01 1.73 -18.66
CA GLY A 116 -4.74 2.70 -17.60
C GLY A 116 -3.90 2.16 -16.45
N ILE A 117 -3.36 3.07 -15.65
CA ILE A 117 -2.78 2.76 -14.33
C ILE A 117 -3.65 3.49 -13.31
N VAL A 118 -4.24 2.71 -12.40
CA VAL A 118 -5.06 3.21 -11.32
C VAL A 118 -4.21 3.20 -10.06
N ASP A 119 -3.83 4.38 -9.60
CA ASP A 119 -3.24 4.56 -8.28
C ASP A 119 -4.37 4.80 -7.28
N THR A 120 -4.34 4.11 -6.15
CA THR A 120 -5.41 4.19 -5.13
C THR A 120 -5.27 5.39 -4.19
N ALA A 121 -4.42 6.37 -4.51
CA ALA A 121 -4.47 7.68 -3.84
C ALA A 121 -4.09 8.84 -4.77
N VAL A 122 -4.98 9.85 -4.81
CA VAL A 122 -4.85 11.31 -5.02
C VAL A 122 -3.73 11.87 -5.93
N VAL A 123 -2.50 11.39 -5.84
CA VAL A 123 -1.32 11.99 -6.47
C VAL A 123 -1.27 11.77 -7.99
N GLY A 124 -1.78 10.63 -8.48
CA GLY A 124 -1.86 10.34 -9.91
C GLY A 124 -2.76 11.29 -10.70
N GLN A 125 -3.63 12.06 -10.02
CA GLN A 125 -4.53 13.02 -10.67
C GLN A 125 -3.85 14.36 -11.02
N PHE A 126 -2.62 14.62 -10.55
CA PHE A 126 -1.92 15.87 -10.86
C PHE A 126 -1.34 15.94 -12.28
N GLY A 127 -1.31 14.84 -13.03
CA GLY A 127 -0.94 14.82 -14.46
C GLY A 127 0.52 15.21 -14.78
N ASP A 128 1.34 15.54 -13.78
CA ASP A 128 2.73 15.99 -13.94
C ASP A 128 3.71 14.93 -13.41
N ALA A 129 4.42 14.30 -14.35
CA ALA A 129 5.43 13.28 -14.08
C ALA A 129 6.58 13.80 -13.19
N ALA A 130 6.88 15.10 -13.21
CA ALA A 130 7.92 15.68 -12.37
C ALA A 130 7.48 15.79 -10.90
N LEU A 131 6.20 16.08 -10.64
CA LEU A 131 5.64 16.10 -9.29
C LEU A 131 5.61 14.70 -8.67
N LEU A 132 5.19 13.70 -9.46
CA LEU A 132 5.21 12.29 -9.06
C LEU A 132 6.64 11.82 -8.73
N GLY A 133 7.59 12.14 -9.61
CA GLY A 133 9.01 11.83 -9.38
C GLY A 133 9.55 12.50 -8.11
N GLY A 134 9.15 13.74 -7.84
CA GLY A 134 9.60 14.48 -6.66
C GLY A 134 9.02 13.93 -5.36
N LEU A 135 7.75 13.49 -5.37
CA LEU A 135 7.09 12.91 -4.21
C LEU A 135 7.69 11.54 -3.83
N ALA A 136 7.94 10.68 -4.82
CA ALA A 136 8.58 9.39 -4.61
C ALA A 136 10.01 9.57 -4.08
N ALA A 137 10.79 10.43 -4.72
CA ALA A 137 12.14 10.80 -4.30
C ALA A 137 12.17 11.36 -2.86
N GLY A 138 11.20 12.20 -2.50
CA GLY A 138 11.08 12.76 -1.15
C GLY A 138 10.64 11.74 -0.10
N SER A 139 9.78 10.79 -0.48
CA SER A 139 9.33 9.71 0.40
C SER A 139 10.48 8.77 0.75
N LEU A 140 11.36 8.47 -0.21
CA LEU A 140 12.57 7.68 0.06
C LEU A 140 13.47 8.33 1.13
N VAL A 141 13.68 9.65 1.06
CA VAL A 141 14.46 10.38 2.08
C VAL A 141 13.79 10.26 3.44
N PHE A 142 12.47 10.41 3.49
CA PHE A 142 11.70 10.25 4.73
C PHE A 142 11.82 8.82 5.28
N ASP A 143 11.67 7.80 4.45
CA ASP A 143 11.73 6.39 4.86
C ASP A 143 13.08 6.04 5.46
N VAL A 144 14.18 6.51 4.87
CA VAL A 144 15.52 6.33 5.43
C VAL A 144 15.63 6.98 6.81
N VAL A 145 15.20 8.24 6.95
CA VAL A 145 15.24 8.97 8.23
C VAL A 145 14.39 8.29 9.29
N PHE A 146 13.14 7.95 8.98
CA PHE A 146 12.18 7.42 9.95
C PHE A 146 12.42 5.95 10.29
N THR A 147 12.99 5.18 9.37
CA THR A 147 13.41 3.80 9.67
C THR A 147 14.48 3.77 10.75
N THR A 148 15.38 4.77 10.80
CA THR A 148 16.35 4.91 11.89
C THR A 148 15.68 5.08 13.26
N PHE A 149 14.45 5.60 13.33
CA PHE A 149 13.71 5.79 14.58
C PHE A 149 12.78 4.63 14.94
N ASN A 150 12.75 3.54 14.18
CA ASN A 150 11.96 2.35 14.53
C ASN A 150 12.33 1.76 15.91
N PHE A 151 13.53 2.05 16.42
CA PHE A 151 13.93 1.67 17.78
C PHE A 151 13.01 2.29 18.85
N LEU A 152 12.41 3.47 18.61
CA LEU A 152 11.47 4.06 19.56
C LEU A 152 10.26 3.15 19.76
N ARG A 153 9.70 2.64 18.66
CA ARG A 153 8.57 1.71 18.73
C ARG A 153 9.00 0.38 19.33
N SER A 154 9.98 -0.30 18.72
CA SER A 154 10.39 -1.65 19.13
C SER A 154 10.99 -1.68 20.54
N GLY A 155 11.79 -0.67 20.90
CA GLY A 155 12.38 -0.54 22.23
C GLY A 155 11.34 -0.26 23.32
N THR A 156 10.38 0.63 23.05
CA THR A 156 9.27 0.90 23.97
C THR A 156 8.42 -0.34 24.16
N THR A 157 8.08 -1.08 23.09
CA THR A 157 7.34 -2.35 23.20
C THR A 157 8.05 -3.36 24.10
N GLY A 158 9.35 -3.57 23.91
CA GLY A 158 10.09 -4.53 24.73
C GLY A 158 10.14 -4.14 26.21
N LEU A 159 10.47 -2.88 26.50
CA LEU A 159 10.58 -2.39 27.89
C LEU A 159 9.23 -2.32 28.60
N VAL A 160 8.17 -1.91 27.90
CA VAL A 160 6.81 -1.88 28.44
C VAL A 160 6.29 -3.31 28.68
N ALA A 161 6.52 -4.24 27.76
CA ALA A 161 6.14 -5.64 27.96
C ALA A 161 6.84 -6.26 29.18
N GLN A 162 8.11 -5.94 29.40
CA GLN A 162 8.84 -6.37 30.58
C GLN A 162 8.28 -5.77 31.88
N ALA A 163 7.96 -4.47 31.90
CA ALA A 163 7.38 -3.81 33.07
C ALA A 163 5.96 -4.31 33.37
N PHE A 164 5.13 -4.43 32.34
CA PHE A 164 3.77 -4.97 32.40
C PHE A 164 3.78 -6.42 32.91
N GLY A 165 4.67 -7.26 32.40
CA GLY A 165 4.83 -8.64 32.87
C GLY A 165 5.27 -8.76 34.33
N ARG A 166 5.93 -7.74 34.88
CA ARG A 166 6.28 -7.65 36.31
C ARG A 166 5.19 -7.01 37.18
N GLY A 167 4.12 -6.48 36.59
CA GLY A 167 3.11 -5.69 37.30
C GLY A 167 3.61 -4.33 37.80
N ASP A 168 4.70 -3.80 37.23
CA ASP A 168 5.32 -2.54 37.63
C ASP A 168 4.76 -1.36 36.83
N ALA A 169 3.62 -0.84 37.29
CA ALA A 169 2.93 0.27 36.62
C ALA A 169 3.73 1.58 36.60
N LEU A 170 4.61 1.80 37.59
CA LEU A 170 5.46 2.99 37.63
C LEU A 170 6.53 2.92 36.54
N GLU A 171 7.18 1.77 36.39
CA GLU A 171 8.16 1.58 35.33
C GLU A 171 7.50 1.63 33.94
N GLU A 172 6.30 1.08 33.79
CA GLU A 172 5.52 1.16 32.56
C GLU A 172 5.31 2.62 32.10
N GLN A 173 4.86 3.48 33.01
CA GLN A 173 4.69 4.91 32.75
C GLN A 173 6.02 5.62 32.54
N ALA A 174 7.06 5.28 33.30
CA ALA A 174 8.38 5.88 33.16
C ALA A 174 8.99 5.57 31.78
N VAL A 175 8.81 4.35 31.26
CA VAL A 175 9.24 3.99 29.90
C VAL A 175 8.51 4.84 28.85
N LEU A 176 7.20 5.00 28.98
CA LEU A 176 6.41 5.86 28.07
C LEU A 176 6.90 7.31 28.08
N TRP A 177 7.07 7.91 29.26
CA TRP A 177 7.51 9.31 29.36
C TRP A 177 8.92 9.53 28.78
N ARG A 178 9.84 8.59 28.99
CA ARG A 178 11.17 8.62 28.37
C ARG A 178 11.08 8.54 26.84
N ALA A 179 10.26 7.62 26.32
CA ALA A 179 10.05 7.45 24.88
C ALA A 179 9.42 8.71 24.25
N LEU A 180 8.42 9.31 24.91
CA LEU A 180 7.79 10.55 24.46
C LEU A 180 8.77 11.73 24.46
N LEU A 181 9.60 11.87 25.50
CA LEU A 181 10.62 12.92 25.54
C LEU A 181 11.62 12.78 24.39
N ILE A 182 12.13 11.56 24.17
CA ILE A 182 13.05 11.30 23.05
C ILE A 182 12.36 11.58 21.71
N ALA A 183 11.12 11.14 21.54
CA ALA A 183 10.34 11.38 20.32
C ALA A 183 10.13 12.87 20.02
N VAL A 184 9.76 13.67 21.03
CA VAL A 184 9.57 15.12 20.89
C VAL A 184 10.90 15.79 20.55
N VAL A 185 11.96 15.52 21.30
CA VAL A 185 13.27 16.17 21.10
C VAL A 185 13.83 15.80 19.72
N ALA A 186 13.85 14.51 19.37
CA ALA A 186 14.33 14.05 18.08
C ALA A 186 13.47 14.61 16.93
N GLY A 187 12.14 14.61 17.08
CA GLY A 187 11.24 15.13 16.07
C GLY A 187 11.39 16.63 15.84
N VAL A 188 11.57 17.42 16.91
CA VAL A 188 11.83 18.87 16.81
C VAL A 188 13.16 19.14 16.12
N ILE A 189 14.20 18.35 16.44
CA ILE A 189 15.50 18.44 15.76
C ILE A 189 15.34 18.12 14.26
N LEU A 190 14.63 17.05 13.90
CA LEU A 190 14.36 16.69 12.51
C LEU A 190 13.58 17.79 11.76
N ALA A 191 12.57 18.37 12.40
CA ALA A 191 11.79 19.48 11.84
C ALA A 191 12.67 20.72 11.59
N ALA A 192 13.53 21.07 12.55
CA ALA A 192 14.46 22.19 12.43
C ALA A 192 15.53 21.95 11.34
N LEU A 193 15.99 20.70 11.19
CA LEU A 193 16.96 20.29 10.17
C LEU A 193 16.32 19.99 8.81
N SER A 194 15.01 20.18 8.65
CA SER A 194 14.31 19.90 7.39
C SER A 194 14.90 20.58 6.15
N PRO A 195 15.45 21.81 6.20
CA PRO A 195 16.10 22.41 5.03
C PRO A 195 17.39 21.66 4.64
N LEU A 196 18.13 21.13 5.62
CA LEU A 196 19.35 20.36 5.39
C LEU A 196 19.03 19.02 4.73
N PHE A 197 17.99 18.32 5.20
CA PHE A 197 17.52 17.07 4.58
C PHE A 197 17.04 17.30 3.14
N ALA A 198 16.36 18.43 2.86
CA ALA A 198 15.95 18.76 1.50
C ALA A 198 17.16 18.96 0.56
N VAL A 199 18.19 19.68 1.01
CA VAL A 199 19.42 19.88 0.22
C VAL A 199 20.18 18.57 0.03
N ALA A 200 20.32 17.77 1.10
CA ALA A 200 20.99 16.48 1.03
C ALA A 200 20.26 15.51 0.08
N GLY A 201 18.92 15.48 0.13
CA GLY A 201 18.10 14.68 -0.78
C GLY A 201 18.28 15.11 -2.25
N GLN A 202 18.31 16.41 -2.52
CA GLN A 202 18.56 16.95 -3.86
C GLN A 202 19.93 16.55 -4.39
N TRP A 203 20.96 16.65 -3.55
CA TRP A 203 22.32 16.22 -3.91
C TRP A 203 22.41 14.71 -4.17
N PHE A 204 21.77 13.90 -3.33
CA PHE A 204 21.82 12.44 -3.42
C PHE A 204 21.08 11.91 -4.66
N ILE A 205 19.90 12.46 -4.96
CA ILE A 205 19.06 11.95 -6.06
C ILE A 205 19.49 12.53 -7.41
N GLY A 206 20.08 13.73 -7.45
CA GLY A 206 20.59 14.33 -8.69
C GLY A 206 19.51 14.55 -9.75
N ALA A 207 18.28 14.82 -9.32
CA ALA A 207 17.11 14.92 -10.21
C ALA A 207 17.04 16.25 -10.97
N GLU A 208 16.30 16.22 -12.10
CA GLU A 208 15.94 17.42 -12.87
C GLU A 208 15.33 18.52 -11.97
N PRO A 209 15.56 19.83 -12.25
CA PRO A 209 15.14 20.93 -11.37
C PRO A 209 13.67 20.89 -10.92
N ARG A 210 12.74 20.45 -11.77
CA ARG A 210 11.31 20.34 -11.42
C ARG A 210 11.03 19.24 -10.38
N VAL A 211 11.67 18.08 -10.54
CA VAL A 211 11.58 16.96 -9.59
C VAL A 211 12.20 17.37 -8.25
N SER A 212 13.38 18.01 -8.30
CA SER A 212 14.08 18.52 -7.12
C SER A 212 13.29 19.57 -6.34
N ALA A 213 12.52 20.42 -7.03
CA ALA A 213 11.65 21.42 -6.40
C ALA A 213 10.48 20.76 -5.66
N ALA A 214 9.76 19.84 -6.32
CA ALA A 214 8.64 19.11 -5.72
C ALA A 214 9.08 18.27 -4.52
N MET A 215 10.22 17.59 -4.63
CA MET A 215 10.81 16.85 -3.53
C MET A 215 11.15 17.75 -2.33
N SER A 216 11.75 18.91 -2.56
CA SER A 216 12.12 19.85 -1.49
C SER A 216 10.90 20.36 -0.74
N VAL A 217 9.82 20.69 -1.46
CA VAL A 217 8.54 21.09 -0.85
C VAL A 217 8.00 19.97 0.03
N TYR A 218 7.94 18.75 -0.50
CA TYR A 218 7.45 17.59 0.23
C TYR A 218 8.27 17.31 1.50
N ILE A 219 9.60 17.22 1.39
CA ILE A 219 10.49 16.95 2.53
C ILE A 219 10.34 18.00 3.63
N ARG A 220 10.29 19.29 3.27
CA ARG A 220 10.17 20.39 4.24
C ARG A 220 8.86 20.33 5.00
N ILE A 221 7.75 20.06 4.33
CA ILE A 221 6.44 19.97 4.97
C ILE A 221 6.35 18.71 5.83
N ARG A 222 6.71 17.55 5.27
CA ARG A 222 6.61 16.24 5.94
C ARG A 222 7.44 16.17 7.22
N LEU A 223 8.63 16.76 7.23
CA LEU A 223 9.50 16.78 8.41
C LEU A 223 8.99 17.70 9.53
N LEU A 224 8.11 18.67 9.26
CA LEU A 224 7.43 19.42 10.33
C LEU A 224 6.50 18.52 11.15
N ALA A 225 5.96 17.47 10.54
CA ALA A 225 5.14 16.47 11.22
C ALA A 225 5.97 15.45 12.03
N ALA A 226 7.31 15.50 11.97
CA ALA A 226 8.18 14.53 12.61
C ALA A 226 7.95 14.33 14.13
N PRO A 227 7.76 15.39 14.95
CA PRO A 227 7.42 15.22 16.37
C PRO A 227 6.20 14.33 16.58
N PHE A 228 5.13 14.56 15.81
CA PHE A 228 3.88 13.82 15.93
C PHE A 228 4.02 12.36 15.49
N SER A 229 4.73 12.13 14.38
CA SER A 229 5.02 10.78 13.89
C SER A 229 5.84 9.95 14.89
N LEU A 230 6.86 10.54 15.50
CA LEU A 230 7.67 9.86 16.52
C LEU A 230 6.92 9.67 17.84
N ILE A 231 6.05 10.60 18.23
CA ILE A 231 5.14 10.41 19.38
C ILE A 231 4.23 9.22 19.12
N ASN A 232 3.67 9.09 17.91
CA ASN A 232 2.87 7.94 17.54
C ASN A 232 3.68 6.63 17.63
N TYR A 233 4.96 6.63 17.27
CA TYR A 233 5.82 5.44 17.46
C TYR A 233 5.96 5.04 18.93
N ALA A 234 6.15 6.02 19.83
CA ALA A 234 6.22 5.77 21.27
C ALA A 234 4.89 5.25 21.84
N ILE A 235 3.76 5.87 21.46
CA ILE A 235 2.41 5.45 21.89
C ILE A 235 2.11 4.04 21.41
N LEU A 236 2.33 3.74 20.12
CA LEU A 236 2.14 2.39 19.60
C LEU A 236 3.05 1.39 20.28
N GLY A 237 4.30 1.77 20.52
CA GLY A 237 5.25 0.93 21.23
C GLY A 237 4.72 0.52 22.61
N TYR A 238 4.17 1.48 23.35
CA TYR A 238 3.56 1.29 24.66
C TYR A 238 2.30 0.41 24.62
N VAL A 239 1.35 0.72 23.74
CA VAL A 239 0.10 -0.04 23.59
C VAL A 239 0.38 -1.51 23.22
N LEU A 240 1.28 -1.73 22.26
CA LEU A 240 1.68 -3.09 21.86
C LEU A 240 2.44 -3.81 22.98
N GLY A 241 3.26 -3.11 23.77
CA GLY A 241 3.96 -3.68 24.91
C GLY A 241 3.02 -4.23 25.98
N ARG A 242 1.83 -3.64 26.14
CA ARG A 242 0.77 -4.13 27.04
C ARG A 242 -0.07 -5.27 26.46
N GLY A 243 0.21 -5.68 25.21
CA GLY A 243 -0.60 -6.65 24.48
C GLY A 243 -1.94 -6.12 23.96
N GLU A 244 -2.15 -4.80 23.98
CA GLU A 244 -3.39 -4.14 23.56
C GLU A 244 -3.45 -3.94 22.03
N GLY A 245 -3.22 -5.01 21.26
CA GLY A 245 -3.14 -4.95 19.80
C GLY A 245 -4.39 -4.36 19.13
N GLY A 246 -5.58 -4.59 19.71
CA GLY A 246 -6.83 -4.01 19.22
C GLY A 246 -6.87 -2.49 19.33
N LEU A 247 -6.38 -1.91 20.44
CA LEU A 247 -6.28 -0.47 20.61
C LEU A 247 -5.24 0.11 19.65
N GLY A 248 -4.11 -0.58 19.46
CA GLY A 248 -3.09 -0.19 18.49
C GLY A 248 -3.64 -0.14 17.06
N LEU A 249 -4.41 -1.16 16.66
CA LEU A 249 -5.06 -1.22 15.36
C LEU A 249 -6.09 -0.10 15.19
N MET A 250 -6.92 0.17 16.20
CA MET A 250 -7.90 1.26 16.17
C MET A 250 -7.22 2.62 15.99
N LEU A 251 -6.14 2.90 16.75
CA LEU A 251 -5.37 4.14 16.62
C LEU A 251 -4.83 4.30 15.19
N GLN A 252 -4.28 3.24 14.60
CA GLN A 252 -3.79 3.29 13.22
C GLN A 252 -4.91 3.46 12.20
N ALA A 253 -6.04 2.80 12.39
CA ALA A 253 -7.19 2.95 11.50
C ALA A 253 -7.71 4.40 11.49
N VAL A 254 -7.83 5.02 12.67
CA VAL A 254 -8.26 6.42 12.79
C VAL A 254 -7.24 7.37 12.15
N LEU A 255 -5.95 7.22 12.46
CA LEU A 255 -4.91 8.09 11.90
C LEU A 255 -4.82 7.98 10.37
N ASN A 256 -4.83 6.76 9.83
CA ASN A 256 -4.81 6.54 8.38
C ASN A 256 -6.12 7.04 7.73
N GLY A 257 -7.28 6.84 8.36
CA GLY A 257 -8.55 7.36 7.88
C GLY A 257 -8.57 8.88 7.79
N ILE A 258 -8.10 9.56 8.84
CA ILE A 258 -7.96 11.04 8.83
C ILE A 258 -6.99 11.47 7.73
N ASN A 259 -5.86 10.78 7.58
CA ASN A 259 -4.88 11.09 6.54
C ASN A 259 -5.49 10.97 5.14
N ILE A 260 -6.24 9.90 4.85
CA ILE A 260 -6.92 9.70 3.55
C ILE A 260 -7.88 10.86 3.26
N VAL A 261 -8.72 11.21 4.24
CA VAL A 261 -9.70 12.30 4.10
C VAL A 261 -9.00 13.64 3.85
N LEU A 262 -7.96 13.95 4.61
CA LEU A 262 -7.21 15.20 4.46
C LEU A 262 -6.45 15.25 3.13
N CYS A 263 -5.82 14.15 2.71
CA CYS A 263 -5.16 14.07 1.40
C CYS A 263 -6.15 14.35 0.26
N PHE A 264 -7.38 13.82 0.35
CA PHE A 264 -8.41 14.09 -0.64
C PHE A 264 -8.85 15.58 -0.63
N LEU A 265 -9.20 16.11 0.54
CA LEU A 265 -9.69 17.49 0.68
C LEU A 265 -8.61 18.54 0.33
N LEU A 266 -7.42 18.42 0.92
CA LEU A 266 -6.34 19.38 0.73
C LEU A 266 -5.67 19.21 -0.64
N GLY A 267 -5.45 17.96 -1.06
CA GLY A 267 -4.76 17.65 -2.32
C GLY A 267 -5.62 17.90 -3.56
N LEU A 268 -6.88 17.42 -3.56
CA LEU A 268 -7.75 17.47 -4.75
C LEU A 268 -8.78 18.60 -4.69
N GLU A 269 -9.58 18.71 -3.62
CA GLU A 269 -10.67 19.69 -3.59
C GLU A 269 -10.19 21.13 -3.46
N LEU A 270 -9.19 21.36 -2.59
CA LEU A 270 -8.58 22.68 -2.39
C LEU A 270 -7.43 22.96 -3.35
N GLY A 271 -7.01 21.97 -4.13
CA GLY A 271 -5.98 22.12 -5.17
C GLY A 271 -4.57 22.45 -4.65
N TRP A 272 -4.24 22.11 -3.39
CA TRP A 272 -2.91 22.42 -2.82
C TRP A 272 -1.79 21.50 -3.35
N GLY A 273 -2.12 20.54 -4.22
CA GLY A 273 -1.13 19.74 -4.92
C GLY A 273 -0.28 18.90 -3.96
N VAL A 274 1.03 18.85 -4.23
CA VAL A 274 2.03 18.17 -3.39
C VAL A 274 2.01 18.68 -1.94
N ALA A 275 1.75 19.97 -1.72
CA ALA A 275 1.72 20.54 -0.37
C ALA A 275 0.50 20.08 0.45
N GLY A 276 -0.62 19.73 -0.21
CA GLY A 276 -1.81 19.21 0.46
C GLY A 276 -1.72 17.74 0.85
N VAL A 277 -0.86 16.98 0.16
CA VAL A 277 -0.64 15.54 0.42
C VAL A 277 0.57 15.28 1.35
N ALA A 278 1.49 16.26 1.44
CA ALA A 278 2.66 16.21 2.29
C ALA A 278 2.29 16.21 3.77
#